data_AF-A0A7J6LRN2-F1
#
_entry.id   AF-A0A7J6LRN2-F1
#
_cell.length_a   1.000
_cell.length_b   1.000
_cell.length_c   1.000
_cell.angle_alpha   90.00
_cell.angle_beta   90.00
_cell.angle_gamma   90.00
#
_symmetry.space_group_name_H-M   'P 1'
#
loop_
_entity.id
_entity.type
_entity.pdbx_description
1 polymer ?
#
loop_
_entity_poly.entity_id
_entity_poly.type
_entity_poly.pdbx_seq_one_letter_code
_entity_poly.pdbx_strand_id
1 'polypeptide(L)'
;MIIMMTAQYVEGDRSPVNDPLYRKQKKYFEAVGVPGAWRRLSSTRVIRNKITVASIDTGVRSNHSDLVANLAPGYNVIKHNSDTEDEVGHGTRMAGIDGAAINNSLLMAGVSDMVGILPVSFQDQYTEQAESDAIDWAMTSDQW
;
A
#
# COMPACT_ATOMS: atom_id res chain seq x y z
N MET A 1 33.76 18.50 32.18
CA MET A 1 33.25 17.15 32.47
C MET A 1 32.24 16.80 31.39
N ILE A 2 32.68 16.07 30.36
CA ILE A 2 31.86 15.63 29.23
C ILE A 2 31.59 14.16 29.48
N ILE A 3 30.32 13.82 29.71
CA ILE A 3 29.90 12.42 29.86
C ILE A 3 29.75 11.87 28.44
N MET A 4 30.77 11.13 27.97
CA MET A 4 30.61 10.23 26.83
C MET A 4 29.87 8.99 27.32
N MET A 5 28.57 8.92 27.06
CA MET A 5 27.87 7.64 27.10
C MET A 5 28.09 6.93 25.76
N THR A 6 29.01 5.96 25.76
CA THR A 6 29.06 4.94 24.72
C THR A 6 27.85 4.03 24.92
N ALA A 7 26.75 4.29 24.22
CA ALA A 7 25.70 3.31 24.08
C ALA A 7 26.24 2.18 23.19
N GLN A 8 26.61 1.06 23.80
CA GLN A 8 26.67 -0.21 23.09
C GLN A 8 25.24 -0.56 22.70
N TYR A 9 24.83 -0.21 21.48
CA TYR A 9 23.58 -0.69 20.92
C TYR A 9 23.76 -2.16 20.58
N VAL A 10 23.24 -3.03 21.46
CA VAL A 10 23.02 -4.43 21.12
C VAL A 10 21.89 -4.44 20.10
N GLU A 11 22.20 -4.67 18.82
CA GLU A 11 21.21 -4.87 17.74
C GLU A 11 20.42 -6.16 18.03
N GLY A 12 19.44 -6.07 18.93
CA GLY A 12 18.31 -6.98 18.92
C GLY A 12 17.39 -6.53 17.79
N ASP A 13 17.22 -7.38 16.77
CA ASP A 13 16.32 -7.22 15.62
C ASP A 13 14.85 -7.08 16.06
N ARG A 14 14.51 -5.94 16.68
CA ARG A 14 13.15 -5.42 16.69
C ARG A 14 13.00 -4.65 15.41
N SER A 15 12.55 -5.33 14.35
CA SER A 15 11.97 -4.63 13.22
C SER A 15 10.98 -3.61 13.80
N PRO A 16 11.06 -2.32 13.44
CA PRO A 16 10.12 -1.31 13.92
C PRO A 16 8.68 -1.64 13.50
N VAL A 17 8.51 -2.53 12.52
CA VAL A 17 7.26 -3.08 11.99
C VAL A 17 6.62 -4.05 12.99
N ASN A 18 5.49 -3.65 13.58
CA ASN A 18 4.75 -4.45 14.57
C ASN A 18 3.68 -5.39 13.98
N ASP A 19 3.55 -5.40 12.65
CA ASP A 19 2.53 -6.16 11.91
C ASP A 19 2.79 -7.68 11.97
N PRO A 20 1.83 -8.53 12.39
CA PRO A 20 2.06 -9.94 12.69
C PRO A 20 2.62 -10.78 11.53
N LEU A 21 2.27 -10.46 10.29
CA LEU A 21 2.71 -11.18 9.09
C LEU A 21 3.99 -10.62 8.48
N TYR A 22 4.53 -9.49 8.98
CA TYR A 22 5.75 -8.88 8.44
C TYR A 22 6.93 -9.85 8.42
N ARG A 23 7.06 -10.72 9.43
CA ARG A 23 8.12 -11.75 9.46
C ARG A 23 8.09 -12.68 8.26
N LYS A 24 6.91 -12.94 7.68
CA LYS A 24 6.76 -13.74 6.45
C LYS A 24 7.12 -12.95 5.19
N GLN A 25 7.02 -11.62 5.24
CA GLN A 25 7.34 -10.71 4.14
C GLN A 25 8.82 -10.28 4.12
N LYS A 26 9.50 -10.33 5.28
CA LYS A 26 10.85 -9.77 5.52
C LYS A 26 11.84 -10.05 4.39
N LYS A 27 11.97 -11.30 3.96
CA LYS A 27 12.93 -11.69 2.91
C LYS A 27 12.69 -10.97 1.56
N TYR A 28 11.43 -10.73 1.21
CA TYR A 28 11.08 -10.04 -0.04
C TYR A 28 11.35 -8.54 0.10
N PHE A 29 11.01 -7.98 1.25
CA PHE A 29 11.20 -6.55 1.55
C PHE A 29 12.69 -6.19 1.58
N GLU A 30 13.52 -7.06 2.16
CA GLU A 30 14.98 -6.90 2.14
C GLU A 30 15.55 -7.02 0.73
N ALA A 31 15.05 -7.95 -0.09
CA ALA A 31 15.51 -8.14 -1.46
C ALA A 31 15.29 -6.91 -2.35
N VAL A 32 14.23 -6.13 -2.12
CA VAL A 32 13.94 -4.88 -2.84
C VAL A 32 14.28 -3.61 -2.03
N GLY A 33 14.95 -3.74 -0.89
CA GLY A 33 15.46 -2.61 -0.11
C GLY A 33 14.41 -1.78 0.64
N VAL A 34 13.19 -2.28 0.82
CA VAL A 34 12.07 -1.57 1.48
C VAL A 34 12.41 -1.09 2.90
N PRO A 35 13.02 -1.91 3.79
CA PRO A 35 13.39 -1.44 5.12
C PRO A 35 14.39 -0.27 5.10
N GLY A 36 15.26 -0.24 4.09
CA GLY A 36 16.19 0.87 3.88
C GLY A 36 15.46 2.16 3.45
N ALA A 37 14.47 2.04 2.56
CA ALA A 37 13.62 3.15 2.14
C ALA A 37 12.84 3.74 3.33
N TRP A 38 12.16 2.91 4.13
CA TRP A 38 11.43 3.36 5.30
C TRP A 38 12.31 4.09 6.31
N ARG A 39 13.53 3.60 6.59
CA ARG A 39 14.47 4.30 7.49
C ARG A 39 14.83 5.69 6.97
N ARG A 40 15.07 5.84 5.66
CA ARG A 40 15.37 7.14 5.06
C ARG A 40 14.17 8.08 5.16
N LEU A 41 12.98 7.58 4.84
CA LEU A 41 11.73 8.33 4.88
C LEU A 41 11.33 8.74 6.30
N SER A 42 11.51 7.89 7.30
CA SER A 42 11.22 8.23 8.71
C SER A 42 12.25 9.19 9.32
N SER A 43 13.48 9.19 8.81
CA SER A 43 14.54 10.12 9.24
C SER A 43 14.47 11.50 8.58
N THR A 44 13.64 11.68 7.54
CA THR A 44 13.53 12.95 6.83
C THR A 44 12.81 13.98 7.71
N ARG A 45 13.31 15.22 7.71
CA ARG A 45 12.66 16.36 8.39
C ARG A 45 11.69 17.11 7.48
N VAL A 46 11.44 16.59 6.29
CA VAL A 46 10.56 17.20 5.29
C VAL A 46 9.15 16.69 5.47
N ILE A 47 8.17 17.58 5.36
CA ILE A 47 6.75 17.19 5.30
C ILE A 47 6.55 16.39 4.00
N ARG A 48 6.06 15.16 4.12
CA ARG A 48 5.73 14.31 2.98
C ARG A 48 4.26 14.51 2.62
N ASN A 49 3.99 14.56 1.32
CA ASN A 49 2.63 14.50 0.81
C ASN A 49 2.25 13.04 0.58
N LYS A 50 0.99 12.70 0.87
CA LYS A 50 0.42 11.41 0.51
C LYS A 50 0.39 11.31 -1.01
N ILE A 51 0.96 10.24 -1.56
CA ILE A 51 0.93 9.95 -2.99
C ILE A 51 -0.22 8.99 -3.24
N THR A 52 -1.02 9.19 -4.28
CA THR A 52 -2.07 8.27 -4.70
C THR A 52 -1.54 7.32 -5.79
N VAL A 53 -1.88 6.04 -5.69
CA VAL A 53 -1.57 4.98 -6.66
C VAL A 53 -2.88 4.37 -7.13
N ALA A 54 -3.11 4.35 -8.44
CA ALA A 54 -4.24 3.65 -9.02
C ALA A 54 -3.98 2.14 -9.04
N SER A 55 -4.82 1.38 -8.35
CA SER A 55 -4.82 -0.08 -8.35
C SER A 55 -5.82 -0.58 -9.39
N ILE A 56 -5.36 -0.76 -10.63
CA ILE A 56 -6.14 -1.29 -11.75
C ILE A 56 -6.15 -2.82 -11.65
N ASP A 57 -7.23 -3.39 -11.11
CA ASP A 57 -7.33 -4.83 -10.84
C ASP A 57 -8.81 -5.25 -10.69
N THR A 58 -9.09 -6.30 -9.92
CA THR A 58 -10.45 -6.79 -9.63
C THR A 58 -11.25 -5.89 -8.69
N GLY A 59 -10.69 -4.76 -8.27
CA GLY A 59 -11.23 -3.88 -7.21
C GLY A 59 -10.48 -4.06 -5.90
N VAL A 60 -10.98 -3.43 -4.83
CA VAL A 60 -10.42 -3.57 -3.48
C VAL A 60 -11.55 -3.66 -2.47
N ARG A 61 -11.46 -4.62 -1.54
CA ARG A 61 -12.41 -4.75 -0.43
C ARG A 61 -12.43 -3.48 0.42
N SER A 62 -13.51 -2.72 0.32
CA SER A 62 -13.64 -1.36 0.85
C SER A 62 -13.57 -1.29 2.38
N ASN A 63 -13.93 -2.37 3.06
CA ASN A 63 -13.94 -2.49 4.53
C ASN A 63 -12.79 -3.31 5.10
N HIS A 64 -11.75 -3.61 4.31
CA HIS A 64 -10.62 -4.39 4.80
C HIS A 64 -9.85 -3.61 5.88
N SER A 65 -9.77 -4.16 7.09
CA SER A 65 -9.26 -3.47 8.29
C SER A 65 -7.84 -2.91 8.13
N ASP A 66 -7.04 -3.53 7.26
CA ASP A 66 -5.65 -3.16 7.01
C ASP A 66 -5.45 -2.20 5.82
N LEU A 67 -6.52 -1.90 5.08
CA LEU A 67 -6.47 -1.07 3.87
C LEU A 67 -7.34 0.17 3.95
N VAL A 68 -8.46 0.13 4.69
CA VAL A 68 -9.50 1.16 4.69
C VAL A 68 -8.98 2.58 4.96
N ALA A 69 -7.94 2.74 5.78
CA ALA A 69 -7.33 4.05 6.05
C ALA A 69 -6.58 4.64 4.84
N ASN A 70 -6.19 3.79 3.89
CA ASN A 70 -5.42 4.14 2.71
C ASN A 70 -6.27 4.20 1.44
N LEU A 71 -7.52 3.73 1.44
CA LEU A 71 -8.38 3.75 0.25
C LEU A 71 -8.89 5.15 -0.09
N ALA A 72 -8.86 5.48 -1.38
CA ALA A 72 -9.56 6.60 -2.00
C ALA A 72 -10.85 6.09 -2.69
N PRO A 73 -11.81 6.98 -3.00
CA PRO A 73 -12.99 6.62 -3.81
C PRO A 73 -12.57 6.14 -5.19
N GLY A 74 -12.92 4.90 -5.54
CA GLY A 74 -12.54 4.26 -6.80
C GLY A 74 -13.57 4.37 -7.93
N TYR A 75 -13.27 3.73 -9.05
CA TYR A 75 -14.17 3.61 -10.19
C TYR A 75 -14.17 2.21 -10.79
N ASN A 76 -15.35 1.71 -11.16
CA ASN A 76 -15.51 0.48 -11.92
C ASN A 76 -15.78 0.84 -13.38
N VAL A 77 -14.86 0.44 -14.25
CA VAL A 77 -14.87 0.85 -15.66
C VAL A 77 -15.87 0.06 -16.50
N ILE A 78 -16.34 -1.08 -16.01
CA ILE A 78 -17.33 -1.91 -16.69
C ILE A 78 -18.75 -1.50 -16.28
N LYS A 79 -18.97 -1.29 -14.98
CA LYS A 79 -20.27 -0.86 -14.43
C LYS A 79 -20.48 0.65 -14.50
N HIS A 80 -19.43 1.40 -14.84
CA HIS A 80 -19.42 2.86 -14.92
C HIS A 80 -19.92 3.58 -13.65
N ASN A 81 -19.51 3.09 -12.48
CA ASN A 81 -19.93 3.62 -11.19
C ASN A 81 -18.79 3.55 -10.16
N SER A 82 -19.06 3.94 -8.90
CA SER A 82 -18.07 3.92 -7.82
C SER A 82 -17.96 2.57 -7.08
N ASP A 83 -18.59 1.50 -7.58
CA ASP A 83 -18.59 0.19 -6.93
C ASP A 83 -17.36 -0.63 -7.34
N THR A 84 -16.30 -0.50 -6.55
CA THR A 84 -15.03 -1.20 -6.74
C THR A 84 -14.82 -2.33 -5.75
N GLU A 85 -15.90 -2.86 -5.14
CA GLU A 85 -15.77 -3.96 -4.19
C GLU A 85 -15.18 -5.20 -4.87
N ASP A 86 -14.21 -5.83 -4.22
CA ASP A 86 -13.47 -6.96 -4.80
C ASP A 86 -14.11 -8.30 -4.45
N GLU A 87 -14.74 -8.93 -5.43
CA GLU A 87 -15.38 -10.24 -5.28
C GLU A 87 -14.41 -11.41 -5.57
N VAL A 88 -13.25 -11.12 -6.16
CA VAL A 88 -12.26 -12.12 -6.59
C VAL A 88 -11.08 -12.22 -5.63
N GLY A 89 -10.71 -11.10 -5.01
CA GLY A 89 -9.65 -11.01 -4.00
C GLY A 89 -8.25 -10.75 -4.57
N HIS A 90 -8.05 -10.71 -5.89
CA HIS A 90 -6.73 -10.44 -6.47
C HIS A 90 -6.31 -9.00 -6.19
N GLY A 91 -7.15 -8.03 -6.52
CA GLY A 91 -6.88 -6.62 -6.32
C GLY A 91 -6.69 -6.25 -4.85
N THR A 92 -7.47 -6.83 -3.92
CA THR A 92 -7.27 -6.63 -2.48
C THR A 92 -5.89 -7.11 -2.00
N ARG A 93 -5.39 -8.24 -2.54
CA ARG A 93 -4.03 -8.72 -2.20
C ARG A 93 -2.96 -7.81 -2.77
N MET A 94 -3.13 -7.33 -3.99
CA MET A 94 -2.19 -6.40 -4.63
C MET A 94 -2.16 -5.05 -3.90
N ALA A 95 -3.32 -4.47 -3.58
CA ALA A 95 -3.45 -3.28 -2.74
C ALA A 95 -2.78 -3.45 -1.37
N GLY A 96 -2.86 -4.65 -0.78
CA GLY A 96 -2.13 -5.01 0.44
C GLY A 96 -0.61 -4.90 0.30
N ILE A 97 -0.06 -5.34 -0.84
CA ILE A 97 1.37 -5.22 -1.13
C ILE A 97 1.74 -3.74 -1.33
N ASP A 98 0.92 -2.97 -2.05
CA ASP A 98 1.21 -1.56 -2.33
C ASP A 98 1.22 -0.73 -1.06
N GLY A 99 0.24 -0.93 -0.19
CA GLY A 99 -0.05 0.01 0.89
C GLY A 99 -0.96 -0.48 2.00
N ALA A 100 -0.86 -1.74 2.43
CA ALA A 100 -1.39 -2.10 3.75
C ALA A 100 -0.80 -1.18 4.83
N ALA A 101 -1.64 -0.77 5.78
CA ALA A 101 -1.25 0.15 6.84
C ALA A 101 -0.16 -0.49 7.72
N ILE A 102 0.96 0.20 7.85
CA ILE A 102 2.14 -0.30 8.56
C ILE A 102 2.07 0.14 10.02
N ASN A 103 2.53 -0.71 10.94
CA ASN A 103 2.59 -0.46 12.38
C ASN A 103 1.23 -0.33 13.07
N ASN A 104 0.17 -0.89 12.49
CA ASN A 104 -1.17 -0.86 13.07
C ASN A 104 -1.50 -2.14 13.87
N SER A 105 -0.53 -3.06 14.01
CA SER A 105 -0.65 -4.37 14.67
C SER A 105 -1.66 -5.31 14.01
N LEU A 106 -2.01 -5.05 12.75
CA LEU A 106 -2.86 -5.90 11.93
C LEU A 106 -2.01 -6.57 10.85
N LEU A 107 -2.51 -7.72 10.42
CA LEU A 107 -2.07 -8.48 9.24
C LEU A 107 -0.64 -8.19 8.76
N MET A 108 -0.46 -7.40 7.71
CA MET A 108 0.79 -7.28 6.94
C MET A 108 1.25 -5.83 6.79
N ALA A 109 2.52 -5.63 6.42
CA ALA A 109 2.99 -4.30 6.05
C ALA A 109 2.90 -4.10 4.53
N GLY A 110 2.41 -2.95 4.07
CA GLY A 110 2.51 -2.52 2.67
C GLY A 110 3.91 -2.00 2.35
N VAL A 111 4.26 -1.91 1.07
CA VAL A 111 5.56 -1.36 0.63
C VAL A 111 5.65 0.14 0.91
N SER A 112 4.59 0.90 0.61
CA SER A 112 4.53 2.33 0.88
C SER A 112 3.96 2.63 2.26
N ASP A 113 4.67 3.44 3.03
CA ASP A 113 4.28 3.84 4.39
C ASP A 113 3.35 5.07 4.41
N MET A 114 3.07 5.67 3.25
CA MET A 114 2.17 6.82 3.10
C MET A 114 1.63 6.87 1.67
N VAL A 115 0.52 6.16 1.43
CA VAL A 115 -0.09 6.03 0.10
C VAL A 115 -1.61 6.11 0.16
N GLY A 116 -2.22 6.71 -0.87
CA GLY A 116 -3.62 6.56 -1.22
C GLY A 116 -3.75 5.46 -2.27
N ILE A 117 -4.62 4.49 -2.07
CA ILE A 117 -4.91 3.45 -3.06
C ILE A 117 -6.23 3.85 -3.70
N LEU A 118 -6.19 4.16 -4.99
CA LEU A 118 -7.35 4.48 -5.82
C LEU A 118 -7.78 3.20 -6.56
N PRO A 119 -8.85 2.51 -6.13
CA PRO A 119 -9.28 1.29 -6.82
C PRO A 119 -9.83 1.62 -8.20
N VAL A 120 -9.37 0.90 -9.23
CA VAL A 120 -9.95 0.95 -10.57
C VAL A 120 -10.30 -0.48 -10.96
N SER A 121 -11.60 -0.82 -10.90
CA SER A 121 -12.05 -2.20 -11.09
C SER A 121 -12.46 -2.47 -12.53
N PHE A 122 -11.99 -3.58 -13.08
CA PHE A 122 -12.45 -4.15 -14.35
C PHE A 122 -12.93 -5.61 -14.22
N GLN A 123 -13.18 -6.08 -12.99
CA GLN A 123 -13.43 -7.50 -12.68
C GLN A 123 -14.59 -8.13 -13.45
N ASP A 124 -15.59 -7.31 -13.80
CA ASP A 124 -16.79 -7.77 -14.49
C ASP A 124 -16.50 -8.22 -15.93
N GLN A 125 -15.34 -7.84 -16.49
CA GLN A 125 -14.91 -8.25 -17.83
C GLN A 125 -13.37 -8.20 -18.02
N TYR A 126 -12.71 -9.35 -17.92
CA TYR A 126 -11.27 -9.51 -18.17
C TYR A 126 -10.93 -9.51 -19.66
N THR A 127 -10.76 -8.32 -20.24
CA THR A 127 -10.35 -8.14 -21.63
C THR A 127 -9.29 -7.06 -21.74
N GLU A 128 -8.44 -7.13 -22.76
CA GLU A 128 -7.44 -6.08 -23.06
C GLU A 128 -8.10 -4.70 -23.21
N GLN A 129 -9.31 -4.64 -23.78
CA GLN A 129 -10.06 -3.39 -23.89
C GLN A 129 -10.45 -2.82 -22.53
N ALA A 130 -10.95 -3.66 -21.61
CA ALA A 130 -11.31 -3.23 -20.27
C ALA A 130 -10.10 -2.72 -19.46
N GLU A 131 -8.95 -3.40 -19.61
CA GLU A 131 -7.69 -2.94 -19.00
C GLU A 131 -7.24 -1.61 -19.61
N SER A 132 -7.35 -1.45 -20.94
CA SER A 132 -7.06 -0.18 -21.62
C SER A 132 -7.96 0.94 -21.14
N ASP A 133 -9.28 0.70 -21.04
CA ASP A 133 -10.26 1.69 -20.57
C ASP A 133 -9.97 2.11 -19.12
N ALA A 134 -9.49 1.18 -18.28
CA ALA A 134 -9.06 1.48 -16.92
C ALA A 134 -7.80 2.33 -16.84
N ILE A 135 -6.82 2.07 -17.70
CA ILE A 135 -5.61 2.89 -17.81
C ILE A 135 -6.00 4.30 -18.28
N ASP A 136 -6.81 4.41 -19.33
CA ASP A 136 -7.26 5.69 -19.87
C ASP A 136 -8.06 6.51 -18.85
N TRP A 137 -8.96 5.84 -18.11
CA TRP A 137 -9.69 6.48 -17.02
C TRP A 137 -8.73 7.01 -15.94
N ALA A 138 -7.79 6.20 -15.45
CA ALA A 138 -6.84 6.62 -14.42
C ALA A 138 -6.02 7.84 -14.87
N MET A 139 -5.55 7.84 -16.13
CA MET A 139 -4.73 8.92 -16.68
C MET A 139 -5.48 10.25 -16.89
N THR A 140 -6.80 10.21 -17.04
CA THR A 140 -7.62 11.40 -17.36
C THR A 140 -8.52 11.85 -16.21
N SER A 141 -8.65 11.04 -15.16
CA SER A 141 -9.44 11.31 -13.97
C SER A 141 -8.88 12.44 -13.12
N ASP A 142 -9.76 13.10 -12.37
CA ASP A 142 -9.45 14.14 -11.37
C ASP A 142 -9.40 13.59 -9.93
N GLN A 143 -9.47 12.27 -9.76
CA GLN A 143 -9.57 11.59 -8.45
C GLN A 143 -8.22 11.33 -7.75
N TRP A 144 -7.18 12.11 -8.08
CA TRP A 144 -5.80 11.92 -7.57
C TRP A 144 -5.51 12.60 -6.24
#